data_AF-A0A7V3JIU6-F1
#
_entry.id   AF-A0A7V3JIU6-F1
#
_cell.length_a   1.000
_cell.length_b   1.000
_cell.length_c   1.000
_cell.angle_alpha   90.00
_cell.angle_beta   90.00
_cell.angle_gamma   90.00
#
_symmetry.space_group_name_H-M   'P 1'
#
loop_
_entity.id
_entity.type
_entity.pdbx_description
1 polymer ?
#
loop_
_entity_poly.entity_id
_entity_poly.type
_entity_poly.pdbx_seq_one_letter_code
_entity_poly.pdbx_strand_id
1 'polypeptide(L)'
;GRPRPSYPVTLPPSQSSNRISGFGNPYTDAFPNADSNTPLGYRNLLGYRTYVQFLMDFGRDAQPATGQYGQLSRFSPHCPWHWESTDGGTFLFPPREQPTHAARRAVIAALQVIKERNQGIADPAQRDWVAIITFDRTTGTTIVQELTADYDAAMQACTLLQASADNAANTATETGLLAAKNHLRPSNEGGRGRQFTNKVVVLLTDGIPNLYSSTSSEISSFISQHPSDDFFTSGSYTTAKNAALMQSMDMRLRQWYVFPVGIGLGTDYDFMDRAARLGGTANPDGQCPRGSGNPAIYEDRLREIFQNIITNPKARLVR
;
A
#
# COMPACT_ATOMS: atom_id res chain seq x y z
N GLY A 1 -6.37 -23.30 -29.27
CA GLY A 1 -5.21 -22.45 -28.93
C GLY A 1 -4.74 -21.76 -30.19
N ARG A 2 -4.55 -20.44 -30.15
CA ARG A 2 -4.04 -19.70 -31.33
C ARG A 2 -2.54 -20.00 -31.52
N PRO A 3 -2.02 -20.02 -32.76
CA PRO A 3 -0.61 -20.32 -33.04
C PRO A 3 0.31 -19.26 -32.41
N ARG A 4 1.46 -19.68 -31.88
CA ARG A 4 2.52 -18.76 -31.41
C ARG A 4 3.05 -17.95 -32.60
N PRO A 5 3.31 -16.63 -32.44
CA PRO A 5 4.00 -15.84 -33.45
C PRO A 5 5.37 -16.46 -33.77
N SER A 6 5.74 -16.46 -35.05
CA SER A 6 6.89 -17.17 -35.62
C SER A 6 8.26 -16.49 -35.41
N TYR A 7 8.40 -15.56 -34.46
CA TYR A 7 9.67 -14.89 -34.23
C TYR A 7 9.97 -14.70 -32.74
N PRO A 8 10.55 -15.69 -32.04
CA PRO A 8 11.32 -15.40 -30.85
C PRO A 8 12.64 -14.74 -31.27
N VAL A 9 12.69 -13.41 -31.25
CA VAL A 9 13.97 -12.69 -31.35
C VAL A 9 14.75 -13.03 -30.08
N THR A 10 15.83 -13.80 -30.25
CA THR A 10 16.72 -14.23 -29.17
C THR A 10 17.70 -13.10 -28.88
N LEU A 11 17.76 -12.60 -27.65
CA LEU A 11 18.78 -11.61 -27.26
C LEU A 11 20.14 -12.30 -27.10
N PRO A 12 21.25 -11.63 -27.46
CA PRO A 12 22.59 -12.13 -27.16
C PRO A 12 22.75 -12.32 -25.64
N PRO A 13 23.39 -13.41 -25.18
CA PRO A 13 23.73 -13.56 -23.78
C PRO A 13 24.56 -12.34 -23.31
N SER A 14 24.34 -11.91 -22.06
CA SER A 14 25.30 -11.07 -21.31
C SER A 14 25.28 -9.55 -21.50
N GLN A 15 24.20 -8.94 -22.00
CA GLN A 15 24.20 -7.48 -22.23
C GLN A 15 23.82 -6.58 -21.03
N SER A 16 23.23 -7.12 -19.95
CA SER A 16 22.91 -6.34 -18.74
C SER A 16 22.87 -7.22 -17.47
N SER A 17 23.21 -6.62 -16.31
CA SER A 17 23.00 -7.21 -14.98
C SER A 17 21.52 -7.25 -14.61
N ASN A 18 20.70 -6.37 -15.20
CA ASN A 18 19.27 -6.22 -14.94
C ASN A 18 18.47 -7.11 -15.90
N ARG A 19 18.52 -8.42 -15.67
CA ARG A 19 17.82 -9.44 -16.48
C ARG A 19 16.40 -9.64 -15.96
N ILE A 20 15.46 -10.15 -16.77
CA ILE A 20 14.09 -10.59 -16.37
C ILE A 20 14.07 -11.76 -15.34
N SER A 21 15.19 -12.02 -14.68
CA SER A 21 15.40 -13.09 -13.71
C SER A 21 15.95 -12.50 -12.43
N GLY A 22 15.45 -12.93 -11.27
CA GLY A 22 15.84 -12.37 -9.97
C GLY A 22 14.86 -11.34 -9.40
N PHE A 23 13.69 -11.19 -10.02
CA PHE A 23 12.54 -10.47 -9.48
C PHE A 23 11.64 -11.42 -8.66
N GLY A 24 10.79 -10.87 -7.79
CA GLY A 24 9.93 -11.60 -6.87
C GLY A 24 8.80 -12.40 -7.54
N ASN A 25 8.52 -12.17 -8.83
CA ASN A 25 7.44 -12.83 -9.56
C ASN A 25 7.82 -14.19 -10.18
N PRO A 26 7.00 -15.25 -9.99
CA PRO A 26 5.84 -15.31 -9.09
C PRO A 26 6.26 -15.47 -7.62
N TYR A 27 5.59 -14.74 -6.73
CA TYR A 27 5.87 -14.79 -5.28
C TYR A 27 5.38 -16.11 -4.70
N THR A 28 6.28 -16.97 -4.23
CA THR A 28 5.90 -18.33 -3.74
C THR A 28 5.05 -18.29 -2.48
N ASP A 29 5.14 -17.22 -1.68
CA ASP A 29 4.31 -17.07 -0.47
C ASP A 29 2.82 -16.88 -0.82
N ALA A 30 2.53 -16.20 -1.93
CA ALA A 30 1.17 -16.02 -2.45
C ALA A 30 0.76 -17.12 -3.45
N PHE A 31 1.72 -17.75 -4.12
CA PHE A 31 1.52 -18.77 -5.15
C PHE A 31 2.48 -19.95 -4.93
N PRO A 32 2.24 -20.81 -3.92
CA PRO A 32 3.19 -21.86 -3.52
C PRO A 32 3.43 -22.94 -4.58
N ASN A 33 2.53 -23.05 -5.56
CA ASN A 33 2.64 -23.97 -6.68
C ASN A 33 3.35 -23.36 -7.90
N ALA A 34 3.75 -22.09 -7.85
CA ALA A 34 4.42 -21.42 -8.95
C ALA A 34 5.94 -21.68 -8.90
N ASP A 35 6.51 -22.18 -9.99
CA ASP A 35 7.94 -22.45 -10.09
C ASP A 35 8.70 -21.14 -10.34
N SER A 36 9.64 -20.80 -9.45
CA SER A 36 10.51 -19.63 -9.55
C SER A 36 11.44 -19.68 -10.78
N ASN A 37 11.58 -20.84 -11.42
CA ASN A 37 12.29 -21.00 -12.69
C ASN A 37 11.42 -20.68 -13.92
N THR A 38 10.10 -20.50 -13.76
CA THR A 38 9.19 -20.19 -14.87
C THR A 38 9.68 -19.01 -15.72
N PRO A 39 10.15 -17.87 -15.15
CA PRO A 39 10.69 -16.76 -15.92
C PRO A 39 11.96 -17.10 -16.74
N LEU A 40 12.80 -18.04 -16.27
CA LEU A 40 14.03 -18.44 -16.97
C LEU A 40 13.72 -19.09 -18.34
N GLY A 41 12.60 -19.80 -18.45
CA GLY A 41 12.13 -20.39 -19.71
C GLY A 41 11.78 -19.35 -20.79
N TYR A 42 11.65 -18.07 -20.41
CA TYR A 42 11.30 -16.98 -21.32
C TYR A 42 12.43 -15.96 -21.54
N ARG A 43 13.64 -16.21 -21.02
CA ARG A 43 14.78 -15.27 -21.02
C ARG A 43 15.16 -14.70 -22.40
N ASN A 44 14.83 -15.43 -23.46
CA ASN A 44 15.12 -15.08 -24.86
C ASN A 44 13.86 -14.99 -25.74
N LEU A 45 12.68 -14.90 -25.14
CA LEU A 45 11.40 -14.82 -25.85
C LEU A 45 10.80 -13.43 -25.65
N LEU A 46 10.85 -12.58 -26.68
CA LEU A 46 10.11 -11.32 -26.69
C LEU A 46 8.66 -11.56 -27.11
N GLY A 47 7.72 -11.18 -26.25
CA GLY A 47 6.29 -11.27 -26.50
C GLY A 47 5.51 -10.45 -25.48
N TYR A 48 4.19 -10.35 -25.64
CA TYR A 48 3.35 -9.51 -24.77
C TYR A 48 3.52 -9.83 -23.28
N ARG A 49 3.60 -11.11 -22.91
CA ARG A 49 3.78 -11.53 -21.51
C ARG A 49 5.13 -11.10 -20.93
N THR A 50 6.23 -11.30 -21.67
CA THR A 50 7.57 -10.89 -21.19
C THR A 50 7.75 -9.38 -21.17
N TYR A 51 7.08 -8.66 -22.09
CA TYR A 51 7.04 -7.20 -22.07
C TYR A 51 6.28 -6.66 -20.85
N VAL A 52 5.09 -7.19 -20.57
CA VAL A 52 4.31 -6.79 -19.39
C VAL A 52 5.04 -7.14 -18.10
N GLN A 53 5.62 -8.34 -18.01
CA GLN A 53 6.44 -8.76 -16.86
C GLN A 53 7.60 -7.80 -16.63
N PHE A 54 8.37 -7.48 -17.69
CA PHE A 54 9.45 -6.51 -17.63
C PHE A 54 8.97 -5.14 -17.14
N LEU A 55 7.83 -4.64 -17.64
CA LEU A 55 7.29 -3.36 -17.17
C LEU A 55 6.92 -3.38 -15.68
N MET A 56 6.30 -4.46 -15.20
CA MET A 56 5.88 -4.60 -13.79
C MET A 56 7.07 -4.81 -12.84
N ASP A 57 8.08 -5.56 -13.25
CA ASP A 57 9.29 -5.84 -12.49
C ASP A 57 10.12 -4.56 -12.26
N PHE A 58 10.22 -3.73 -13.30
CA PHE A 58 10.91 -2.44 -13.27
C PHE A 58 9.95 -1.29 -12.97
N GLY A 59 9.29 -1.36 -11.81
CA GLY A 59 8.33 -0.36 -11.32
C GLY A 59 8.89 1.06 -11.16
N ARG A 60 8.36 1.85 -10.21
CA ARG A 60 8.66 3.28 -10.05
C ARG A 60 10.16 3.63 -10.08
N ASP A 61 10.99 2.85 -9.40
CA ASP A 61 12.34 3.23 -8.99
C ASP A 61 13.48 2.42 -9.62
N ALA A 62 13.18 1.31 -10.32
CA ALA A 62 14.21 0.54 -11.02
C ALA A 62 14.48 1.08 -12.43
N GLN A 63 15.75 1.07 -12.80
CA GLN A 63 16.23 1.53 -14.09
C GLN A 63 16.75 0.34 -14.91
N PRO A 64 16.04 -0.10 -15.96
CA PRO A 64 16.53 -1.18 -16.83
C PRO A 64 17.86 -0.86 -17.52
N ALA A 65 18.12 0.42 -17.76
CA ALA A 65 19.41 0.95 -18.18
C ALA A 65 19.71 2.25 -17.41
N THR A 66 20.97 2.57 -17.18
CA THR A 66 21.40 3.73 -16.38
C THR A 66 20.71 5.01 -16.84
N GLY A 67 20.01 5.68 -15.93
CA GLY A 67 19.28 6.93 -16.19
C GLY A 67 17.97 6.75 -16.95
N GLN A 68 17.54 5.52 -17.23
CA GLN A 68 16.32 5.23 -17.98
C GLN A 68 15.33 4.46 -17.11
N TYR A 69 14.13 5.01 -16.95
CA TYR A 69 13.02 4.37 -16.25
C TYR A 69 12.06 3.69 -17.23
N GLY A 70 11.45 2.58 -16.80
CA GLY A 70 10.39 1.91 -17.53
C GLY A 70 9.16 2.80 -17.73
N GLN A 71 8.34 2.51 -18.75
CA GLN A 71 7.18 3.34 -19.11
C GLN A 71 6.09 3.40 -18.03
N LEU A 72 6.08 2.49 -17.05
CA LEU A 72 5.17 2.59 -15.91
C LEU A 72 5.62 3.64 -14.90
N SER A 73 6.91 3.98 -14.82
CA SER A 73 7.42 4.95 -13.86
C SER A 73 7.12 6.39 -14.29
N ARG A 74 6.64 7.21 -13.36
CA ARG A 74 6.42 8.66 -13.59
C ARG A 74 7.70 9.43 -13.87
N PHE A 75 8.85 8.86 -13.55
CA PHE A 75 10.16 9.44 -13.82
C PHE A 75 10.63 9.16 -15.26
N SER A 76 9.90 8.33 -16.01
CA SER A 76 10.15 8.12 -17.43
C SER A 76 9.59 9.28 -18.25
N PRO A 77 10.36 9.87 -19.18
CA PRO A 77 9.82 10.86 -20.14
C PRO A 77 8.79 10.24 -21.09
N HIS A 78 8.68 8.91 -21.11
CA HIS A 78 7.73 8.16 -21.93
C HIS A 78 6.58 7.57 -21.12
N CYS A 79 6.36 8.02 -19.88
CA CYS A 79 5.20 7.62 -19.08
C CYS A 79 3.91 8.04 -19.81
N PRO A 80 3.05 7.10 -20.25
CA PRO A 80 1.85 7.45 -20.98
C PRO A 80 0.76 7.87 -19.99
N TRP A 81 0.77 9.15 -19.63
CA TRP A 81 -0.26 9.76 -18.81
C TRP A 81 -1.58 9.88 -19.55
N HIS A 82 -2.69 9.78 -18.82
CA HIS A 82 -4.03 9.91 -19.38
C HIS A 82 -5.01 10.50 -18.37
N TRP A 83 -6.04 11.17 -18.88
CA TRP A 83 -7.10 11.74 -18.06
C TRP A 83 -8.20 10.72 -17.75
N GLU A 84 -8.68 10.70 -16.52
CA GLU A 84 -9.84 9.91 -16.12
C GLU A 84 -10.77 10.68 -15.20
N SER A 85 -12.07 10.44 -15.35
CA SER A 85 -13.07 10.89 -14.37
C SER A 85 -13.16 9.92 -13.20
N THR A 86 -13.32 10.49 -12.01
CA THR A 86 -13.49 9.83 -10.71
C THR A 86 -14.60 10.55 -9.93
N ASP A 87 -15.00 10.01 -8.79
CA ASP A 87 -15.97 10.66 -7.89
C ASP A 87 -15.47 12.04 -7.40
N GLY A 88 -14.17 12.22 -7.24
CA GLY A 88 -13.54 13.48 -6.81
C GLY A 88 -13.25 14.48 -7.95
N GLY A 89 -13.60 14.16 -9.19
CA GLY A 89 -13.32 14.98 -10.37
C GLY A 89 -12.45 14.27 -11.43
N THR A 90 -11.90 15.05 -12.36
CA THR A 90 -11.08 14.54 -13.47
C THR A 90 -9.60 14.77 -13.18
N PHE A 91 -8.80 13.70 -13.24
CA PHE A 91 -7.39 13.71 -12.87
C PHE A 91 -6.52 13.06 -13.94
N LEU A 92 -5.24 13.46 -13.97
CA LEU A 92 -4.22 12.88 -14.84
C LEU A 92 -3.52 11.75 -14.09
N PHE A 93 -3.61 10.52 -14.61
CA PHE A 93 -3.02 9.33 -13.99
C PHE A 93 -1.87 8.77 -14.81
N PRO A 94 -0.87 8.14 -14.16
CA PRO A 94 0.08 7.28 -14.83
C PRO A 94 -0.64 5.98 -15.28
N PRO A 95 0.04 5.06 -15.98
CA PRO A 95 -0.56 3.81 -16.43
C PRO A 95 -1.32 3.03 -15.36
N ARG A 96 -2.36 2.31 -15.82
CA ARG A 96 -3.25 1.49 -14.99
C ARG A 96 -2.59 0.18 -14.55
N GLU A 97 -1.66 0.25 -13.61
CA GLU A 97 -1.12 -0.93 -12.93
C GLU A 97 -2.04 -1.34 -11.77
N GLN A 98 -2.44 -2.61 -11.69
CA GLN A 98 -3.28 -3.11 -10.60
C GLN A 98 -2.42 -3.85 -9.56
N PRO A 99 -2.69 -3.69 -8.26
CA PRO A 99 -3.88 -3.01 -7.70
C PRO A 99 -3.72 -1.50 -7.45
N THR A 100 -2.55 -0.91 -7.73
CA THR A 100 -2.24 0.49 -7.40
C THR A 100 -3.25 1.48 -7.98
N HIS A 101 -3.65 1.33 -9.25
CA HIS A 101 -4.58 2.25 -9.90
C HIS A 101 -5.96 2.25 -9.26
N ALA A 102 -6.47 1.07 -8.88
CA ALA A 102 -7.71 1.00 -8.12
C ALA A 102 -7.58 1.65 -6.74
N ALA A 103 -6.43 1.50 -6.07
CA ALA A 103 -6.17 2.20 -4.81
C ALA A 103 -6.19 3.73 -4.98
N ARG A 104 -5.53 4.27 -6.03
CA ARG A 104 -5.56 5.72 -6.33
C ARG A 104 -7.00 6.24 -6.42
N ARG A 105 -7.82 5.57 -7.23
CA ARG A 105 -9.22 5.97 -7.49
C ARG A 105 -10.10 5.81 -6.25
N ALA A 106 -9.97 4.71 -5.52
CA ALA A 106 -10.75 4.47 -4.32
C ALA A 106 -10.42 5.44 -3.18
N VAL A 107 -9.15 5.82 -3.00
CA VAL A 107 -8.77 6.84 -2.02
C VAL A 107 -9.29 8.22 -2.44
N ILE A 108 -9.26 8.57 -3.74
CA ILE A 108 -9.89 9.80 -4.24
C ILE A 108 -11.39 9.82 -3.92
N ALA A 109 -12.11 8.74 -4.17
CA ALA A 109 -13.53 8.63 -3.84
C ALA A 109 -13.77 8.78 -2.31
N ALA A 110 -12.93 8.18 -1.48
CA ALA A 110 -12.99 8.33 -0.02
C ALA A 110 -12.79 9.79 0.42
N LEU A 111 -11.79 10.47 -0.15
CA LEU A 111 -11.53 11.88 0.10
C LEU A 111 -12.68 12.78 -0.34
N GLN A 112 -13.35 12.45 -1.44
CA GLN A 112 -14.57 13.16 -1.88
C GLN A 112 -15.69 13.04 -0.84
N VAL A 113 -15.92 11.85 -0.25
CA VAL A 113 -16.91 11.69 0.83
C VAL A 113 -16.56 12.55 2.05
N ILE A 114 -15.27 12.63 2.42
CA ILE A 114 -14.81 13.51 3.52
C ILE A 114 -15.04 14.98 3.15
N LYS A 115 -14.70 15.37 1.91
CA LYS A 115 -14.90 16.73 1.39
C LYS A 115 -16.38 17.13 1.48
N GLU A 116 -17.29 16.28 1.00
CA GLU A 116 -18.73 16.49 1.04
C GLU A 116 -19.26 16.67 2.45
N ARG A 117 -18.83 15.80 3.37
CA ARG A 117 -19.19 15.91 4.78
C ARG A 117 -18.74 17.23 5.41
N ASN A 118 -17.59 17.76 4.99
CA ASN A 118 -17.03 19.00 5.54
C ASN A 118 -17.47 20.28 4.79
N GLN A 119 -18.36 20.21 3.79
CA GLN A 119 -18.74 21.36 2.94
C GLN A 119 -19.35 22.54 3.72
N GLY A 120 -20.03 22.29 4.84
CA GLY A 120 -20.67 23.32 5.66
C GLY A 120 -19.74 24.03 6.66
N ILE A 121 -18.50 23.57 6.80
CA ILE A 121 -17.56 24.09 7.80
C ILE A 121 -16.66 25.13 7.13
N ALA A 122 -16.88 26.41 7.43
CA ALA A 122 -16.12 27.50 6.81
C ALA A 122 -14.64 27.50 7.24
N ASP A 123 -14.37 27.24 8.52
CA ASP A 123 -13.03 27.26 9.10
C ASP A 123 -12.28 25.93 8.81
N PRO A 124 -11.19 25.95 8.00
CA PRO A 124 -10.40 24.75 7.72
C PRO A 124 -9.78 24.12 8.99
N ALA A 125 -9.59 24.90 10.05
CA ALA A 125 -9.08 24.41 11.33
C ALA A 125 -10.10 23.56 12.10
N GLN A 126 -11.37 23.56 11.69
CA GLN A 126 -12.44 22.76 12.28
C GLN A 126 -12.80 21.52 11.44
N ARG A 127 -12.39 21.46 10.17
CA ARG A 127 -12.63 20.32 9.27
C ARG A 127 -11.83 19.08 9.68
N ASP A 128 -12.19 17.91 9.14
CA ASP A 128 -11.34 16.72 9.20
C ASP A 128 -10.04 16.94 8.41
N TRP A 129 -8.90 16.48 8.94
CA TRP A 129 -7.61 16.60 8.26
C TRP A 129 -7.15 15.23 7.75
N VAL A 130 -6.68 15.18 6.52
CA VAL A 130 -6.24 13.96 5.83
C VAL A 130 -4.77 14.05 5.47
N ALA A 131 -4.08 12.91 5.47
CA ALA A 131 -2.70 12.77 5.02
C ALA A 131 -2.57 11.48 4.20
N ILE A 132 -1.63 11.47 3.25
CA ILE A 132 -1.34 10.31 2.40
C ILE A 132 0.11 9.92 2.60
N ILE A 133 0.34 8.66 2.96
CA ILE A 133 1.67 8.10 3.21
C ILE A 133 1.83 6.85 2.34
N THR A 134 2.96 6.76 1.65
CA THR A 134 3.37 5.54 0.94
C THR A 134 4.51 4.88 1.68
N PHE A 135 4.58 3.56 1.63
CA PHE A 135 5.71 2.78 2.14
C PHE A 135 6.04 1.68 1.15
N ASP A 136 7.33 1.35 1.07
CA ASP A 136 7.82 0.14 0.39
C ASP A 136 8.99 -0.43 1.18
N ARG A 137 10.16 0.18 1.09
CA ARG A 137 11.36 -0.13 1.88
C ARG A 137 11.43 0.79 3.09
N THR A 138 12.29 0.44 4.05
CA THR A 138 12.53 1.27 5.24
C THR A 138 12.92 2.72 4.89
N THR A 139 13.69 2.91 3.81
CA THR A 139 14.09 4.24 3.31
C THR A 139 13.12 4.84 2.28
N GLY A 140 12.14 4.08 1.79
CA GLY A 140 11.19 4.53 0.77
C GLY A 140 9.88 5.08 1.33
N THR A 141 9.69 5.02 2.64
CA THR A 141 8.47 5.55 3.29
C THR A 141 8.44 7.07 3.19
N THR A 142 7.34 7.61 2.65
CA THR A 142 7.22 9.04 2.32
C THR A 142 5.83 9.56 2.66
N ILE A 143 5.75 10.74 3.27
CA ILE A 143 4.52 11.51 3.38
C ILE A 143 4.30 12.22 2.04
N VAL A 144 3.37 11.72 1.23
CA VAL A 144 3.05 12.27 -0.09
C VAL A 144 2.15 13.49 0.03
N GLN A 145 1.31 13.52 1.06
CA GLN A 145 0.48 14.65 1.45
C GLN A 145 0.48 14.81 2.96
N GLU A 146 0.97 15.95 3.44
CA GLU A 146 0.90 16.35 4.85
C GLU A 146 -0.55 16.54 5.31
N LEU A 147 -0.79 16.49 6.62
CA LEU A 147 -2.14 16.67 7.19
C LEU A 147 -2.75 18.00 6.72
N THR A 148 -3.87 17.92 6.02
CA THR A 148 -4.51 19.08 5.40
C THR A 148 -6.04 18.97 5.40
N ALA A 149 -6.71 20.12 5.37
CA ALA A 149 -8.14 20.24 5.06
C ALA A 149 -8.39 20.57 3.56
N ASP A 150 -7.32 20.70 2.77
CA ASP A 150 -7.39 20.81 1.31
C ASP A 150 -7.49 19.42 0.69
N TYR A 151 -8.73 18.96 0.54
CA TYR A 151 -9.02 17.65 -0.02
C TYR A 151 -8.66 17.54 -1.50
N ASP A 152 -8.67 18.66 -2.24
CA ASP A 152 -8.32 18.67 -3.67
C ASP A 152 -6.83 18.43 -3.87
N ALA A 153 -5.99 19.06 -3.05
CA ALA A 153 -4.56 18.77 -2.99
C ALA A 153 -4.29 17.29 -2.62
N ALA A 154 -5.03 16.76 -1.63
CA ALA A 154 -4.88 15.36 -1.23
C ALA A 154 -5.32 14.38 -2.33
N MET A 155 -6.41 14.67 -3.05
CA MET A 155 -6.85 13.86 -4.20
C MET A 155 -5.82 13.93 -5.34
N GLN A 156 -5.26 15.10 -5.63
CA GLN A 156 -4.19 15.25 -6.61
C GLN A 156 -2.95 14.43 -6.22
N ALA A 157 -2.57 14.41 -4.94
CA ALA A 157 -1.45 13.60 -4.44
C ALA A 157 -1.67 12.09 -4.66
N CYS A 158 -2.91 11.61 -4.56
CA CYS A 158 -3.26 10.20 -4.81
C CYS A 158 -3.00 9.76 -6.25
N THR A 159 -2.99 10.68 -7.22
CA THR A 159 -2.68 10.36 -8.62
C THR A 159 -1.24 9.89 -8.82
N LEU A 160 -0.34 10.25 -7.90
CA LEU A 160 1.11 10.08 -8.01
C LEU A 160 1.64 8.80 -7.34
N LEU A 161 0.77 8.03 -6.67
CA LEU A 161 1.15 6.77 -6.00
C LEU A 161 1.64 5.77 -7.06
N GLN A 162 2.72 5.02 -6.83
CA GLN A 162 3.22 4.02 -7.78
C GLN A 162 3.80 2.81 -7.06
N ALA A 163 3.67 1.63 -7.66
CA ALA A 163 4.34 0.43 -7.19
C ALA A 163 5.87 0.59 -7.30
N SER A 164 6.60 0.14 -6.28
CA SER A 164 8.05 0.01 -6.35
C SER A 164 8.44 -1.18 -7.23
N ALA A 165 9.71 -1.23 -7.66
CA ALA A 165 10.23 -2.37 -8.39
C ALA A 165 10.23 -3.65 -7.52
N ASP A 166 9.99 -4.79 -8.17
CA ASP A 166 9.90 -6.11 -7.55
C ASP A 166 11.27 -6.83 -7.47
N ASN A 167 12.33 -6.08 -7.17
CA ASN A 167 13.71 -6.56 -7.22
C ASN A 167 14.34 -6.83 -5.84
N ALA A 168 13.58 -6.58 -4.76
CA ALA A 168 14.00 -6.76 -3.39
C ALA A 168 12.76 -6.72 -2.47
N ALA A 169 12.94 -7.11 -1.20
CA ALA A 169 11.93 -6.91 -0.16
C ALA A 169 11.47 -5.44 -0.14
N ASN A 170 10.17 -5.23 -0.10
CA ASN A 170 9.54 -3.92 -0.34
C ASN A 170 8.20 -3.74 0.41
N THR A 171 7.99 -4.48 1.51
CA THR A 171 6.79 -4.37 2.35
C THR A 171 7.17 -4.03 3.79
N ALA A 172 7.64 -2.79 4.00
CA ALA A 172 8.00 -2.22 5.29
C ALA A 172 6.78 -1.64 6.04
N THR A 173 5.78 -2.49 6.29
CA THR A 173 4.49 -2.08 6.89
C THR A 173 4.67 -1.38 8.23
N GLU A 174 5.59 -1.86 9.08
CA GLU A 174 5.90 -1.19 10.34
C GLU A 174 6.36 0.25 10.12
N THR A 175 7.28 0.48 9.19
CA THR A 175 7.81 1.82 8.89
C THR A 175 6.70 2.77 8.44
N GLY A 176 5.78 2.29 7.61
CA GLY A 176 4.58 3.04 7.22
C GLY A 176 3.69 3.41 8.41
N LEU A 177 3.44 2.46 9.32
CA LEU A 177 2.67 2.69 10.54
C LEU A 177 3.38 3.65 11.51
N LEU A 178 4.71 3.57 11.63
CA LEU A 178 5.52 4.51 12.41
C LEU A 178 5.46 5.92 11.83
N ALA A 179 5.56 6.07 10.50
CA ALA A 179 5.43 7.36 9.84
C ALA A 179 4.05 7.98 10.07
N ALA A 180 2.98 7.19 9.90
CA ALA A 180 1.62 7.62 10.23
C ALA A 180 1.49 8.02 11.70
N LYS A 181 2.04 7.20 12.61
CA LYS A 181 1.98 7.45 14.04
C LYS A 181 2.66 8.75 14.43
N ASN A 182 3.89 8.96 13.96
CA ASN A 182 4.68 10.15 14.25
C ASN A 182 4.03 11.40 13.65
N HIS A 183 3.46 11.30 12.45
CA HIS A 183 2.77 12.40 11.78
C HIS A 183 1.47 12.81 12.49
N LEU A 184 0.71 11.83 12.99
CA LEU A 184 -0.57 12.07 13.69
C LEU A 184 -0.41 12.59 15.13
N ARG A 185 0.78 12.50 15.72
CA ARG A 185 1.05 13.05 17.06
C ARG A 185 0.76 14.56 17.09
N PRO A 186 0.31 15.08 18.24
CA PRO A 186 0.25 16.52 18.48
C PRO A 186 1.56 17.25 18.15
N SER A 187 1.46 18.53 17.77
CA SER A 187 2.63 19.35 17.45
C SER A 187 3.62 19.50 18.62
N ASN A 188 3.12 19.52 19.86
CA ASN A 188 3.96 19.51 21.07
C ASN A 188 4.64 18.16 21.34
N GLU A 189 4.32 17.12 20.58
CA GLU A 189 4.98 15.80 20.60
C GLU A 189 5.79 15.55 19.31
N GLY A 190 6.02 16.60 18.51
CA GLY A 190 6.81 16.54 17.28
C GLY A 190 6.04 16.08 16.03
N GLY A 191 4.72 15.93 16.11
CA GLY A 191 3.88 15.59 14.95
C GLY A 191 3.17 16.79 14.32
N ARG A 192 2.17 16.51 13.50
CA ARG A 192 1.33 17.50 12.80
C ARG A 192 -0.16 17.39 13.15
N GLY A 193 -0.53 16.43 14.00
CA GLY A 193 -1.90 16.23 14.44
C GLY A 193 -2.40 17.30 15.40
N ARG A 194 -3.72 17.52 15.42
CA ARG A 194 -4.39 18.32 16.44
C ARG A 194 -4.50 17.56 17.77
N GLN A 195 -4.49 18.28 18.88
CA GLN A 195 -4.84 17.73 20.19
C GLN A 195 -6.36 17.49 20.28
N PHE A 196 -6.79 16.59 21.16
CA PHE A 196 -8.20 16.33 21.47
C PHE A 196 -9.08 15.97 20.25
N THR A 197 -8.47 15.37 19.22
CA THR A 197 -9.17 14.83 18.05
C THR A 197 -9.01 13.33 17.98
N ASN A 198 -10.02 12.63 17.46
CA ASN A 198 -9.88 11.24 17.08
C ASN A 198 -8.78 11.06 16.03
N LYS A 199 -8.01 9.97 16.14
CA LYS A 199 -6.98 9.60 15.17
C LYS A 199 -7.34 8.27 14.53
N VAL A 200 -7.30 8.24 13.21
CA VAL A 200 -7.64 7.07 12.40
C VAL A 200 -6.52 6.86 11.39
N VAL A 201 -6.04 5.63 11.31
CA VAL A 201 -5.11 5.16 10.28
C VAL A 201 -5.85 4.12 9.45
N VAL A 202 -5.79 4.28 8.13
CA VAL A 202 -6.30 3.28 7.18
C VAL A 202 -5.10 2.71 6.44
N LEU A 203 -4.80 1.42 6.67
CA LEU A 203 -3.63 0.75 6.13
C LEU A 203 -4.05 -0.10 4.93
N LEU A 204 -3.63 0.29 3.72
CA LEU A 204 -3.82 -0.51 2.50
C LEU A 204 -2.58 -1.34 2.26
N THR A 205 -2.71 -2.67 2.28
CA THR A 205 -1.59 -3.60 2.07
C THR A 205 -2.11 -5.01 1.73
N ASP A 206 -1.26 -5.84 1.14
CA ASP A 206 -1.51 -7.27 0.99
C ASP A 206 -1.25 -8.06 2.29
N GLY A 207 -0.75 -7.41 3.34
CA GLY A 207 -0.58 -8.06 4.64
C GLY A 207 0.65 -8.97 4.74
N ILE A 208 1.62 -8.83 3.84
CA ILE A 208 2.88 -9.61 3.89
C ILE A 208 4.07 -8.70 4.24
N PRO A 209 4.18 -8.18 5.48
CA PRO A 209 5.38 -7.45 5.90
C PRO A 209 6.63 -8.31 5.79
N ASN A 210 7.67 -7.79 5.14
CA ASN A 210 8.97 -8.44 4.97
C ASN A 210 10.15 -7.54 5.35
N LEU A 211 9.87 -6.29 5.76
CA LEU A 211 10.84 -5.31 6.27
C LEU A 211 10.27 -4.61 7.51
N TYR A 212 11.15 -4.14 8.39
CA TYR A 212 10.80 -3.45 9.64
C TYR A 212 11.93 -2.52 10.11
N SER A 213 11.64 -1.62 11.03
CA SER A 213 12.56 -0.58 11.52
C SER A 213 12.88 -0.68 13.00
N SER A 214 11.96 -1.18 13.83
CA SER A 214 12.26 -1.38 15.25
C SER A 214 13.31 -2.46 15.47
N THR A 215 14.11 -2.27 16.51
CA THR A 215 15.11 -3.25 16.93
C THR A 215 14.43 -4.52 17.46
N SER A 216 15.10 -5.67 17.34
CA SER A 216 14.58 -6.92 17.90
C SER A 216 14.35 -6.84 19.40
N SER A 217 15.15 -6.04 20.13
CA SER A 217 14.96 -5.79 21.56
C SER A 217 13.67 -5.03 21.85
N GLU A 218 13.37 -3.95 21.11
CA GLU A 218 12.12 -3.20 21.27
C GLU A 218 10.90 -4.08 21.02
N ILE A 219 10.93 -4.87 19.95
CA ILE A 219 9.86 -5.79 19.59
C ILE A 219 9.66 -6.83 20.69
N SER A 220 10.76 -7.46 21.14
CA SER A 220 10.72 -8.49 22.19
C SER A 220 10.23 -7.93 23.52
N SER A 221 10.71 -6.73 23.90
CA SER A 221 10.26 -6.05 25.12
C SER A 221 8.77 -5.72 25.07
N PHE A 222 8.26 -5.22 23.94
CA PHE A 222 6.84 -4.95 23.80
C PHE A 222 5.99 -6.21 23.93
N ILE A 223 6.36 -7.29 23.23
CA ILE A 223 5.66 -8.58 23.29
C ILE A 223 5.68 -9.15 24.71
N SER A 224 6.81 -9.01 25.43
CA SER A 224 6.91 -9.47 26.82
C SER A 224 5.95 -8.75 27.77
N GLN A 225 5.64 -7.48 27.48
CA GLN A 225 4.68 -6.67 28.25
C GLN A 225 3.22 -6.94 27.83
N HIS A 226 3.02 -7.48 26.63
CA HIS A 226 1.71 -7.75 26.03
C HIS A 226 1.66 -9.15 25.41
N PRO A 227 1.87 -10.22 26.22
CA PRO A 227 2.00 -11.57 25.68
C PRO A 227 0.68 -12.06 25.09
N SER A 228 0.72 -12.58 23.86
CA SER A 228 -0.39 -13.26 23.22
C SER A 228 0.09 -14.08 22.03
N ASP A 229 0.00 -15.40 22.14
CA ASP A 229 0.39 -16.32 21.07
C ASP A 229 -0.58 -16.26 19.87
N ASP A 230 -1.82 -15.79 20.10
CA ASP A 230 -2.82 -15.55 19.06
C ASP A 230 -2.46 -14.38 18.14
N PHE A 231 -1.65 -13.43 18.64
CA PHE A 231 -1.27 -12.23 17.90
C PHE A 231 0.19 -12.26 17.47
N PHE A 232 1.11 -12.53 18.39
CA PHE A 232 2.54 -12.50 18.16
C PHE A 232 3.08 -13.93 17.98
N THR A 233 3.76 -14.19 16.87
CA THR A 233 4.26 -15.52 16.55
C THR A 233 5.79 -15.58 16.61
N SER A 234 6.34 -16.71 17.03
CA SER A 234 7.78 -16.96 17.03
C SER A 234 8.26 -17.50 15.67
N GLY A 235 9.38 -17.01 15.15
CA GLY A 235 10.00 -17.47 13.91
C GLY A 235 10.83 -16.39 13.20
N SER A 236 11.73 -16.77 12.29
CA SER A 236 12.56 -15.81 11.54
C SER A 236 11.76 -14.94 10.56
N TYR A 237 10.66 -15.47 10.02
CA TYR A 237 9.76 -14.77 9.10
C TYR A 237 8.64 -13.99 9.80
N THR A 238 8.60 -14.00 11.14
CA THR A 238 7.50 -13.37 11.92
C THR A 238 7.87 -12.01 12.50
N THR A 239 9.16 -11.65 12.54
CA THR A 239 9.60 -10.39 13.18
C THR A 239 9.00 -9.16 12.50
N ALA A 240 8.98 -9.12 11.16
CA ALA A 240 8.37 -8.01 10.42
C ALA A 240 6.86 -7.89 10.69
N LYS A 241 6.15 -9.03 10.77
CA LYS A 241 4.73 -9.09 11.13
C LYS A 241 4.51 -8.59 12.56
N ASN A 242 5.28 -9.12 13.52
CA ASN A 242 5.21 -8.72 14.92
C ASN A 242 5.48 -7.23 15.11
N ALA A 243 6.44 -6.67 14.38
CA ALA A 243 6.75 -5.24 14.43
C ALA A 243 5.53 -4.41 13.98
N ALA A 244 4.89 -4.75 12.85
CA ALA A 244 3.69 -4.06 12.39
C ALA A 244 2.48 -4.24 13.35
N LEU A 245 2.31 -5.42 13.93
CA LEU A 245 1.27 -5.71 14.92
C LEU A 245 1.49 -4.91 16.23
N MET A 246 2.75 -4.78 16.66
CA MET A 246 3.14 -3.94 17.79
C MET A 246 2.72 -2.48 17.56
N GLN A 247 2.97 -1.91 16.37
CA GLN A 247 2.54 -0.54 16.07
C GLN A 247 1.02 -0.38 16.05
N SER A 248 0.30 -1.39 15.54
CA SER A 248 -1.17 -1.40 15.56
C SER A 248 -1.71 -1.38 16.98
N MET A 249 -1.13 -2.19 17.87
CA MET A 249 -1.48 -2.24 19.29
C MET A 249 -1.09 -0.94 20.03
N ASP A 250 0.11 -0.40 19.82
CA ASP A 250 0.55 0.86 20.43
C ASP A 250 -0.38 2.03 20.07
N MET A 251 -0.83 2.11 18.83
CA MET A 251 -1.83 3.10 18.42
C MET A 251 -3.18 2.90 19.12
N ARG A 252 -3.64 1.65 19.28
CA ARG A 252 -4.86 1.37 20.05
C ARG A 252 -4.72 1.74 21.54
N LEU A 253 -3.57 1.48 22.15
CA LEU A 253 -3.29 1.88 23.53
C LEU A 253 -3.36 3.42 23.72
N ARG A 254 -3.12 4.18 22.64
CA ARG A 254 -3.29 5.64 22.57
C ARG A 254 -4.71 6.07 22.21
N GLN A 255 -5.66 5.14 22.17
CA GLN A 255 -7.06 5.36 21.75
C GLN A 255 -7.21 5.78 20.28
N TRP A 256 -6.29 5.35 19.42
CA TRP A 256 -6.38 5.56 17.96
C TRP A 256 -6.93 4.29 17.30
N TYR A 257 -7.48 4.42 16.10
CA TYR A 257 -8.04 3.30 15.34
C TYR A 257 -7.18 2.99 14.12
N VAL A 258 -6.88 1.72 13.88
CA VAL A 258 -6.13 1.25 12.71
C VAL A 258 -7.00 0.29 11.91
N PHE A 259 -7.44 0.71 10.72
CA PHE A 259 -8.23 -0.09 9.78
C PHE A 259 -7.32 -0.70 8.71
N PRO A 260 -6.86 -1.95 8.87
CA PRO A 260 -6.20 -2.66 7.79
C PRO A 260 -7.22 -3.04 6.70
N VAL A 261 -6.90 -2.73 5.45
CA VAL A 261 -7.71 -3.02 4.26
C VAL A 261 -6.86 -3.84 3.31
N GLY A 262 -7.27 -5.09 3.10
CA GLY A 262 -6.59 -6.03 2.22
C GLY A 262 -6.63 -5.59 0.75
N ILE A 263 -5.50 -5.61 0.06
CA ILE A 263 -5.42 -5.35 -1.38
C ILE A 263 -4.47 -6.34 -2.06
N GLY A 264 -4.82 -6.79 -3.27
CA GLY A 264 -4.02 -7.77 -4.01
C GLY A 264 -4.54 -9.20 -3.87
N LEU A 265 -4.28 -10.02 -4.88
CA LEU A 265 -4.76 -11.41 -4.97
C LEU A 265 -4.21 -12.30 -3.85
N GLY A 266 -2.99 -12.04 -3.40
CA GLY A 266 -2.28 -12.81 -2.37
C GLY A 266 -2.43 -12.27 -0.95
N THR A 267 -3.50 -11.53 -0.64
CA THR A 267 -3.63 -10.88 0.68
C THR A 267 -3.57 -11.91 1.82
N ASP A 268 -2.66 -11.73 2.79
CA ASP A 268 -2.60 -12.48 4.05
C ASP A 268 -3.63 -11.94 5.04
N TYR A 269 -4.84 -12.50 4.97
CA TYR A 269 -5.94 -12.09 5.82
C TYR A 269 -5.79 -12.49 7.30
N ASP A 270 -4.96 -13.49 7.63
CA ASP A 270 -4.68 -13.81 9.03
C ASP A 270 -3.91 -12.67 9.69
N PHE A 271 -2.86 -12.17 9.03
CA PHE A 271 -2.15 -10.97 9.48
C PHE A 271 -3.09 -9.76 9.57
N MET A 272 -3.91 -9.53 8.55
CA MET A 272 -4.81 -8.37 8.52
C MET A 272 -5.87 -8.41 9.63
N ASP A 273 -6.38 -9.60 9.98
CA ASP A 273 -7.33 -9.79 11.07
C ASP A 273 -6.70 -9.58 12.44
N ARG A 274 -5.46 -10.05 12.64
CA ARG A 274 -4.67 -9.75 13.85
C ARG A 274 -4.44 -8.24 13.97
N ALA A 275 -4.06 -7.58 12.88
CA ALA A 275 -3.87 -6.13 12.86
C ALA A 275 -5.16 -5.37 13.17
N ALA A 276 -6.32 -5.80 12.66
CA ALA A 276 -7.61 -5.16 12.95
C ALA A 276 -8.04 -5.34 14.40
N ARG A 277 -7.80 -6.54 14.97
CA ARG A 277 -8.08 -6.82 16.39
C ARG A 277 -7.18 -5.98 17.30
N LEU A 278 -5.89 -5.93 17.03
CA LEU A 278 -4.94 -5.09 17.77
C LEU A 278 -5.17 -3.60 17.54
N GLY A 279 -5.66 -3.20 16.37
CA GLY A 279 -5.98 -1.82 15.99
C GLY A 279 -7.37 -1.33 16.44
N GLY A 280 -8.19 -2.22 17.03
CA GLY A 280 -9.50 -1.87 17.58
C GLY A 280 -10.62 -1.70 16.55
N THR A 281 -10.47 -2.25 15.35
CA THR A 281 -11.39 -2.05 14.21
C THR A 281 -11.94 -3.34 13.62
N ALA A 282 -11.60 -4.50 14.20
CA ALA A 282 -12.18 -5.77 13.78
C ALA A 282 -13.71 -5.76 13.92
N ASN A 283 -14.39 -6.47 13.01
CA ASN A 283 -15.81 -6.75 13.11
C ASN A 283 -16.10 -7.75 14.27
N PRO A 284 -17.37 -8.10 14.55
CA PRO A 284 -17.71 -9.08 15.59
C PRO A 284 -17.05 -10.45 15.44
N ASP A 285 -16.71 -10.84 14.20
CA ASP A 285 -16.03 -12.11 13.88
C ASP A 285 -14.49 -12.00 13.97
N GLY A 286 -13.96 -10.85 14.43
CA GLY A 286 -12.53 -10.63 14.54
C GLY A 286 -11.83 -10.25 13.23
N GLN A 287 -12.58 -9.88 12.19
CA GLN A 287 -12.10 -9.71 10.83
C GLN A 287 -11.91 -8.26 10.42
N CYS A 288 -10.93 -8.02 9.55
CA CYS A 288 -10.77 -6.76 8.83
C CYS A 288 -11.71 -6.66 7.60
N PRO A 289 -11.92 -5.45 7.05
CA PRO A 289 -12.55 -5.30 5.73
C PRO A 289 -11.82 -6.12 4.65
N ARG A 290 -12.56 -7.01 4.00
CA ARG A 290 -12.04 -7.84 2.90
C ARG A 290 -12.05 -7.05 1.60
N GLY A 291 -10.90 -6.84 1.00
CA GLY A 291 -10.78 -6.34 -0.37
C GLY A 291 -11.20 -7.40 -1.39
N SER A 292 -10.53 -7.42 -2.54
CA SER A 292 -10.79 -8.37 -3.62
C SER A 292 -9.49 -9.03 -4.09
N GLY A 293 -9.57 -10.22 -4.70
CA GLY A 293 -8.46 -10.75 -5.51
C GLY A 293 -8.64 -10.44 -7.00
N ASN A 294 -9.81 -9.94 -7.38
CA ASN A 294 -10.22 -9.73 -8.76
C ASN A 294 -10.04 -8.26 -9.16
N PRO A 295 -9.13 -7.96 -10.11
CA PRO A 295 -8.90 -6.62 -10.62
C PRO A 295 -10.14 -5.87 -11.12
N ALA A 296 -11.13 -6.60 -11.64
CA ALA A 296 -12.33 -5.99 -12.21
C ALA A 296 -13.23 -5.30 -11.17
N ILE A 297 -13.10 -5.66 -9.88
CA ILE A 297 -13.96 -5.14 -8.80
C ILE A 297 -13.17 -4.44 -7.69
N TYR A 298 -11.85 -4.24 -7.87
CA TYR A 298 -11.01 -3.63 -6.82
C TYR A 298 -11.53 -2.27 -6.42
N GLU A 299 -11.81 -1.42 -7.40
CA GLU A 299 -12.23 -0.04 -7.17
C GLU A 299 -13.54 0.03 -6.40
N ASP A 300 -14.57 -0.68 -6.88
CA ASP A 300 -15.88 -0.71 -6.22
C ASP A 300 -15.79 -1.24 -4.80
N ARG A 301 -15.02 -2.30 -4.59
CA ARG A 301 -14.87 -2.89 -3.26
C ARG A 301 -14.12 -1.97 -2.30
N LEU A 302 -13.02 -1.35 -2.73
CA LEU A 302 -12.26 -0.41 -1.90
C LEU A 302 -13.08 0.84 -1.58
N ARG A 303 -13.85 1.34 -2.56
CA ARG A 303 -14.77 2.47 -2.38
C ARG A 303 -15.84 2.17 -1.33
N GLU A 304 -16.47 1.01 -1.39
CA GLU A 304 -17.44 0.54 -0.38
C GLU A 304 -16.81 0.49 1.03
N ILE A 305 -15.61 -0.08 1.14
CA ILE A 305 -14.89 -0.19 2.42
C ILE A 305 -14.59 1.19 3.00
N PHE A 306 -14.02 2.10 2.22
CA PHE A 306 -13.69 3.43 2.72
C PHE A 306 -14.94 4.23 3.07
N GLN A 307 -15.99 4.16 2.24
CA GLN A 307 -17.26 4.81 2.55
C GLN A 307 -17.85 4.29 3.87
N ASN A 308 -17.76 2.99 4.14
CA ASN A 308 -18.20 2.42 5.42
C ASN A 308 -17.35 2.91 6.60
N ILE A 309 -16.02 2.92 6.46
CA ILE A 309 -15.10 3.46 7.48
C ILE A 309 -15.43 4.92 7.81
N ILE A 310 -15.81 5.72 6.80
CA ILE A 310 -16.11 7.14 6.95
C ILE A 310 -17.52 7.38 7.51
N THR A 311 -18.52 6.62 7.06
CA THR A 311 -19.94 6.85 7.42
C THR A 311 -20.37 6.16 8.70
N ASN A 312 -19.73 5.04 9.07
CA ASN A 312 -19.95 4.31 10.33
C ASN A 312 -18.67 4.26 11.18
N PRO A 313 -18.04 5.42 11.47
CA PRO A 313 -16.72 5.38 12.02
C PRO A 313 -16.77 4.98 13.50
N LYS A 314 -15.81 4.15 13.93
CA LYS A 314 -15.56 3.91 15.36
C LYS A 314 -15.17 5.19 16.10
N ALA A 315 -14.68 6.20 15.37
CA ALA A 315 -14.33 7.53 15.83
C ALA A 315 -15.18 8.60 15.13
N ARG A 316 -15.82 9.51 15.87
CA ARG A 316 -16.63 10.57 15.25
C ARG A 316 -15.78 11.47 14.35
N LEU A 317 -16.10 11.51 13.05
CA LEU A 317 -15.64 12.53 12.10
C LEU A 317 -16.47 13.81 12.24
N VAL A 318 -15.91 14.96 11.86
CA VAL A 318 -16.60 16.26 11.96
C VAL A 318 -17.84 16.25 11.04
N ARG A 319 -18.87 17.01 11.41
CA ARG A 319 -20.22 16.93 10.84
C ARG A 319 -20.41 17.82 9.63
#